data_AF-A0A2E2TKN5-F1
#
_entry.id   AF-A0A2E2TKN5-F1
#
_cell.length_a   1.000
_cell.length_b   1.000
_cell.length_c   1.000
_cell.angle_alpha   90.00
_cell.angle_beta   90.00
_cell.angle_gamma   90.00
#
_symmetry.space_group_name_H-M   'P 1'
#
loop_
_entity.id
_entity.type
_entity.pdbx_description
1 polymer ?
#
loop_
_entity_poly.entity_id
_entity_poly.type
_entity_poly.pdbx_seq_one_letter_code
_entity_poly.pdbx_strand_id
1 'polypeptide(L)'
;MEQNQTINKSIAFTSRRIPYLPELKAYCKTTNACILMTQLEYRFASMPEGFYKFLSPCEHTLYKEGDSWTEELAFSEAEMRNAFENIGEKYSSIKKILEISQKGGDPFVGKYYLSFRDVRNNLTYYKRNHQMVNKVAEMATQAFDPIAQQQMLEALEEISFLETNNDASQKLTLLSSGTQQSEFPYIRNHKKTSEEDNKKKLASSLNDFREAVIAEKLTPNQKQIVQEAVDALYQTKGAEQLSVSKELLFQAIVFDLLDKNSFRKCQQEFSRKLFSIKQEISRRNWEIPAGFSRELVSNASEQMESIEELIKQYRIEISHWKSIKAMADKTNKTEVITQCDIEIKKAQKWVDKYTQDLSAIN
;
A
#
# COMPACT_ATOMS: atom_id res chain seq x y z
N MET A 1 8.97 -4.95 61.10
CA MET A 1 9.82 -5.37 59.97
C MET A 1 9.18 -4.85 58.71
N GLU A 2 9.57 -3.65 58.28
CA GLU A 2 9.13 -3.09 56.99
C GLU A 2 9.80 -3.88 55.88
N GLN A 3 9.00 -4.68 55.15
CA GLN A 3 9.46 -5.34 53.95
C GLN A 3 9.65 -4.27 52.87
N ASN A 4 10.91 -3.94 52.62
CA ASN A 4 11.36 -3.14 51.50
C ASN A 4 10.86 -3.78 50.19
N GLN A 5 9.77 -3.27 49.64
CA GLN A 5 9.33 -3.59 48.28
C GLN A 5 10.40 -3.05 47.32
N THR A 6 11.40 -3.88 47.05
CA THR A 6 12.42 -3.57 46.06
C THR A 6 11.72 -3.65 44.71
N ILE A 7 11.17 -2.51 44.25
CA ILE A 7 10.63 -2.38 42.90
C ILE A 7 11.73 -2.82 41.95
N ASN A 8 11.44 -3.86 41.17
CA ASN A 8 12.41 -4.42 40.24
C ASN A 8 12.65 -3.37 39.14
N LYS A 9 13.72 -2.59 39.29
CA LYS A 9 14.00 -1.38 38.48
C LYS A 9 14.08 -1.69 36.99
N SER A 10 14.48 -2.91 36.61
CA SER A 10 14.50 -3.38 35.24
C SER A 10 13.10 -3.49 34.62
N ILE A 11 12.11 -3.98 35.39
CA ILE A 11 10.71 -4.10 34.94
C ILE A 11 10.05 -2.73 34.84
N ALA A 12 10.29 -1.85 35.83
CA ALA A 12 9.82 -0.46 35.82
C ALA A 12 10.45 0.37 34.68
N PHE A 13 11.67 0.03 34.26
CA PHE A 13 12.35 0.64 33.11
C PHE A 13 11.78 0.15 31.77
N THR A 14 11.41 -1.13 31.65
CA THR A 14 10.76 -1.67 30.43
C THR A 14 9.40 -1.04 30.14
N SER A 15 8.62 -0.66 31.14
CA SER A 15 7.34 0.05 30.95
C SER A 15 7.48 1.48 30.41
N ARG A 16 8.69 2.04 30.37
CA ARG A 16 8.99 3.35 29.77
C ARG A 16 9.52 3.26 28.33
N ARG A 17 9.57 2.06 27.74
CA ARG A 17 10.11 1.89 26.38
C ARG A 17 9.13 2.42 25.35
N ILE A 18 9.60 3.38 24.54
CA ILE A 18 8.91 3.83 23.35
C ILE A 18 9.46 3.00 22.18
N PRO A 19 8.65 2.14 21.54
CA PRO A 19 9.13 1.34 20.43
C PRO A 19 9.44 2.24 19.24
N TYR A 20 10.64 2.13 18.69
CA TYR A 20 10.99 2.72 17.41
C TYR A 20 10.59 1.76 16.29
N LEU A 21 9.81 2.25 15.34
CA LEU A 21 9.37 1.52 14.15
C LEU A 21 10.10 2.08 12.92
N PRO A 22 11.16 1.41 12.41
CA PRO A 22 11.93 1.87 11.26
C PRO A 22 11.10 2.10 10.00
N GLU A 23 10.02 1.33 9.82
CA GLU A 23 9.11 1.38 8.68
C GLU A 23 8.42 2.75 8.57
N LEU A 24 8.23 3.44 9.70
CA LEU A 24 7.67 4.79 9.74
C LEU A 24 8.63 5.86 9.17
N LYS A 25 9.91 5.54 8.97
CA LYS A 25 10.93 6.50 8.52
C LYS A 25 10.64 7.07 7.13
N ALA A 26 10.10 6.25 6.23
CA ALA A 26 9.70 6.67 4.89
C ALA A 26 8.63 7.78 4.91
N TYR A 27 7.82 7.83 5.97
CA TYR A 27 6.70 8.76 6.12
C TYR A 27 7.06 9.96 7.00
N CYS A 28 7.79 9.73 8.09
CA CYS A 28 8.13 10.74 9.09
C CYS A 28 9.42 11.52 8.77
N LYS A 29 10.22 11.04 7.82
CA LYS A 29 11.53 11.58 7.38
C LYS A 29 12.65 11.50 8.43
N THR A 30 12.38 11.82 9.70
CA THR A 30 13.36 11.83 10.78
C THR A 30 13.02 10.80 11.86
N THR A 31 14.05 10.32 12.58
CA THR A 31 13.87 9.29 13.62
C THR A 31 13.06 9.86 14.78
N ASN A 32 13.35 11.10 15.16
CA ASN A 32 12.62 11.81 16.21
C ASN A 32 11.14 11.97 15.85
N ALA A 33 10.83 12.20 14.57
CA ALA A 33 9.44 12.24 14.10
C ALA A 33 8.75 10.86 14.17
N CYS A 34 9.44 9.75 13.88
CA CYS A 34 8.90 8.41 14.08
C CYS A 34 8.57 8.14 15.54
N ILE A 35 9.52 8.44 16.45
CA ILE A 35 9.35 8.25 17.89
C ILE A 35 8.19 9.10 18.40
N LEU A 36 8.12 10.37 17.99
CA LEU A 36 7.02 11.26 18.33
C LEU A 36 5.68 10.74 17.79
N MET A 37 5.63 10.23 16.56
CA MET A 37 4.43 9.64 15.97
C MET A 37 3.94 8.44 16.78
N THR A 38 4.82 7.50 17.14
CA THR A 38 4.48 6.36 18.01
C THR A 38 3.87 6.83 19.34
N GLN A 39 4.48 7.84 19.95
CA GLN A 39 4.00 8.34 21.25
C GLN A 39 2.70 9.12 21.16
N LEU A 40 2.48 9.86 20.06
CA LEU A 40 1.19 10.47 19.74
C LEU A 40 0.11 9.40 19.62
N GLU A 41 0.37 8.31 18.88
CA GLU A 41 -0.60 7.21 18.74
C GLU A 41 -0.93 6.54 20.06
N TYR A 42 0.06 6.29 20.92
CA TYR A 42 -0.17 5.80 22.28
C TYR A 42 -1.15 6.69 23.05
N ARG A 43 -0.97 8.02 22.98
CA ARG A 43 -1.86 8.98 23.64
C ARG A 43 -3.25 9.00 23.00
N PHE A 44 -3.35 9.02 21.67
CA PHE A 44 -4.63 9.03 20.95
C PHE A 44 -5.43 7.73 21.12
N ALA A 45 -4.77 6.60 21.40
CA ALA A 45 -5.47 5.36 21.76
C ALA A 45 -6.33 5.53 23.03
N SER A 46 -5.88 6.37 23.97
CA SER A 46 -6.64 6.70 25.19
C SER A 46 -7.54 7.94 25.04
N MET A 47 -7.17 8.87 24.16
CA MET A 47 -7.85 10.17 23.98
C MET A 47 -8.06 10.45 22.48
N PRO A 48 -8.99 9.74 21.81
CA PRO A 48 -9.14 9.80 20.36
C PRO A 48 -9.59 11.18 19.86
N GLU A 49 -10.39 11.89 20.65
CA GLU A 49 -10.83 13.25 20.34
C GLU A 49 -9.72 14.31 20.49
N GLY A 50 -8.52 13.91 20.91
CA GLY A 50 -7.40 14.80 21.16
C GLY A 50 -7.20 15.16 22.61
N PHE A 51 -6.01 15.70 22.87
CA PHE A 51 -5.50 15.97 24.20
C PHE A 51 -4.59 17.19 24.17
N TYR A 52 -4.26 17.70 25.36
CA TYR A 52 -3.21 18.71 25.50
C TYR A 52 -1.97 18.11 26.13
N LYS A 53 -0.81 18.71 25.83
CA LYS A 53 0.45 18.36 26.47
C LYS A 53 1.39 19.56 26.51
N PHE A 54 2.25 19.60 27.53
CA PHE A 54 3.26 20.64 27.66
C PHE A 54 4.44 20.33 26.76
N LEU A 55 5.04 21.37 26.17
CA LEU A 55 6.27 21.20 25.40
C LEU A 55 7.43 20.85 26.34
N SER A 56 7.64 21.69 27.35
CA SER A 56 8.73 21.62 28.33
C SER A 56 8.22 21.91 29.75
N PRO A 57 9.02 21.61 30.80
CA PRO A 57 8.69 21.95 32.17
C PRO A 57 8.30 23.42 32.33
N CYS A 58 7.24 23.68 33.08
CA CYS A 58 6.74 25.04 33.28
C CYS A 58 5.99 25.18 34.61
N GLU A 59 5.80 26.42 35.07
CA GLU A 59 5.10 26.73 36.33
C GLU A 59 3.55 26.70 36.19
N HIS A 60 3.03 25.93 35.23
CA HIS A 60 1.58 25.88 35.01
C HIS A 60 0.88 25.05 36.10
N THR A 61 -0.30 25.46 36.57
CA THR A 61 -1.01 24.80 37.67
C THR A 61 -1.40 23.35 37.37
N LEU A 62 -1.65 23.03 36.11
CA LEU A 62 -1.96 21.67 35.63
C LEU A 62 -0.70 20.84 35.29
N TYR A 63 0.49 21.42 35.34
CA TYR A 63 1.72 20.72 35.01
C TYR A 63 2.21 19.89 36.21
N LYS A 64 2.67 18.67 35.93
CA LYS A 64 3.43 17.83 36.86
C LYS A 64 4.72 17.38 36.20
N GLU A 65 5.73 17.08 37.02
CA GLU A 65 7.00 16.54 36.53
C GLU A 65 6.76 15.28 35.68
N GLY A 66 7.34 15.27 34.47
CA GLY A 66 7.14 14.23 33.46
C GLY A 66 5.97 14.46 32.50
N ASP A 67 5.14 15.49 32.68
CA ASP A 67 4.01 15.77 31.78
C ASP A 67 4.42 16.47 30.48
N SER A 68 5.67 16.94 30.34
CA SER A 68 6.14 17.58 29.11
C SER A 68 6.66 16.59 28.05
N TRP A 69 6.65 17.02 26.79
CA TRP A 69 7.26 16.26 25.69
C TRP A 69 8.78 16.13 25.85
N THR A 70 9.46 17.18 26.31
CA THR A 70 10.92 17.14 26.49
C THR A 70 11.34 16.17 27.60
N GLU A 71 10.52 16.01 28.66
CA GLU A 71 10.80 15.00 29.70
C GLU A 71 10.44 13.58 29.25
N GLU A 72 9.28 13.41 28.60
CA GLU A 72 8.79 12.09 28.18
C GLU A 72 9.66 11.46 27.10
N LEU A 73 10.10 12.26 26.12
CA LEU A 73 10.88 11.79 24.98
C LEU A 73 12.39 12.00 25.14
N ALA A 74 12.82 12.73 26.18
CA ALA A 74 14.19 13.22 26.33
C ALA A 74 14.70 14.03 25.11
N PHE A 75 13.80 14.70 24.40
CA PHE A 75 14.13 15.61 23.31
C PHE A 75 14.38 17.02 23.85
N SER A 76 15.26 17.77 23.19
CA SER A 76 15.26 19.22 23.31
C SER A 76 13.98 19.83 22.70
N GLU A 77 13.63 21.05 23.08
CA GLU A 77 12.49 21.76 22.48
C GLU A 77 12.65 21.89 20.96
N ALA A 78 13.87 22.13 20.47
CA ALA A 78 14.15 22.25 19.05
C ALA A 78 13.91 20.93 18.31
N GLU A 79 14.38 19.81 18.88
CA GLU A 79 14.15 18.49 18.31
C GLU A 79 12.68 18.13 18.28
N MET A 80 11.92 18.44 19.34
CA MET A 80 10.48 18.23 19.36
C MET A 80 9.79 19.03 18.25
N ARG A 81 10.10 20.33 18.14
CA ARG A 81 9.49 21.21 17.13
C ARG A 81 9.81 20.72 15.71
N ASN A 82 11.06 20.37 15.44
CA ASN A 82 11.50 19.86 14.14
C ASN A 82 10.88 18.50 13.83
N ALA A 83 10.76 17.62 14.83
CA ALA A 83 10.07 16.35 14.68
C ALA A 83 8.60 16.57 14.30
N PHE A 84 7.91 17.47 15.02
CA PHE A 84 6.49 17.75 14.75
C PHE A 84 6.26 18.38 13.37
N GLU A 85 7.11 19.29 12.90
CA GLU A 85 6.99 19.90 11.56
C GLU A 85 6.99 18.88 10.41
N ASN A 86 7.66 17.75 10.60
CA ASN A 86 7.65 16.68 9.61
C ASN A 86 6.28 15.99 9.51
N ILE A 87 5.59 15.83 10.63
CA ILE A 87 4.39 14.99 10.75
C ILE A 87 3.09 15.77 10.98
N GLY A 88 3.14 17.06 11.30
CA GLY A 88 1.97 17.84 11.66
C GLY A 88 2.06 19.33 11.37
N GLU A 89 0.89 19.96 11.33
CA GLU A 89 0.71 21.39 11.07
C GLU A 89 0.44 22.17 12.37
N LYS A 90 0.97 23.39 12.49
CA LYS A 90 0.88 24.19 13.73
C LYS A 90 -0.01 25.42 13.52
N TYR A 91 -0.99 25.60 14.40
CA TYR A 91 -1.89 26.75 14.39
C TYR A 91 -1.75 27.58 15.66
N SER A 92 -1.90 28.89 15.52
CA SER A 92 -1.93 29.82 16.66
C SER A 92 -3.26 29.82 17.40
N SER A 93 -4.34 29.32 16.78
CA SER A 93 -5.66 29.25 17.41
C SER A 93 -6.56 28.19 16.75
N ILE A 94 -7.50 27.69 17.54
CA ILE A 94 -8.56 26.79 17.06
C ILE A 94 -9.50 27.46 16.04
N LYS A 95 -9.70 28.78 16.13
CA LYS A 95 -10.57 29.53 15.20
C LYS A 95 -10.09 29.39 13.76
N LYS A 96 -8.78 29.50 13.53
CA LYS A 96 -8.17 29.36 12.20
C LYS A 96 -8.43 27.96 11.61
N ILE A 97 -8.40 26.93 12.45
CA ILE A 97 -8.72 25.55 12.03
C ILE A 97 -10.20 25.46 11.62
N LEU A 98 -11.11 25.98 12.44
CA LEU A 98 -12.55 25.96 12.16
C LEU A 98 -12.90 26.72 10.86
N GLU A 99 -12.27 27.87 10.61
CA GLU A 99 -12.47 28.63 9.38
C GLU A 99 -12.03 27.87 8.13
N ILE A 100 -10.90 27.16 8.19
CA ILE A 100 -10.42 26.31 7.09
C ILE A 100 -11.43 25.19 6.82
N SER A 101 -11.87 24.50 7.87
CA SER A 101 -12.86 23.43 7.75
C SER A 101 -14.20 23.92 7.20
N GLN A 102 -14.69 25.08 7.64
CA GLN A 102 -15.94 25.67 7.15
C GLN A 102 -15.88 26.05 5.67
N LYS A 103 -14.70 26.42 5.17
CA LYS A 103 -14.47 26.70 3.74
C LYS A 103 -14.22 25.45 2.91
N GLY A 104 -14.36 24.26 3.50
CA GLY A 104 -14.11 22.97 2.83
C GLY A 104 -12.63 22.67 2.59
N GLY A 105 -11.71 23.38 3.26
CA GLY A 105 -10.28 23.11 3.19
C GLY A 105 -9.85 22.01 4.17
N ASP A 106 -8.71 21.38 3.89
CA ASP A 106 -8.07 20.43 4.80
C ASP A 106 -7.22 21.16 5.86
N PRO A 107 -7.60 21.16 7.15
CA PRO A 107 -6.82 21.80 8.20
C PRO A 107 -5.51 21.06 8.51
N PHE A 108 -5.35 19.81 8.09
CA PHE A 108 -4.10 19.06 8.28
C PHE A 108 -3.08 19.32 7.18
N VAL A 109 -3.47 19.95 6.07
CA VAL A 109 -2.57 20.28 4.95
C VAL A 109 -1.80 19.04 4.46
N GLY A 110 -2.50 17.90 4.37
CA GLY A 110 -1.91 16.61 3.99
C GLY A 110 -0.97 15.98 5.04
N LYS A 111 -0.93 16.49 6.27
CA LYS A 111 -0.15 15.94 7.38
C LYS A 111 -0.98 14.99 8.26
N TYR A 112 -0.28 14.31 9.16
CA TYR A 112 -0.83 13.29 10.05
C TYR A 112 -1.52 13.88 11.29
N TYR A 113 -0.99 15.00 11.78
CA TYR A 113 -1.48 15.65 12.99
C TYR A 113 -1.61 17.16 12.79
N LEU A 114 -2.34 17.80 13.68
CA LEU A 114 -2.23 19.25 13.85
C LEU A 114 -2.12 19.58 15.33
N SER A 115 -1.52 20.73 15.63
CA SER A 115 -1.52 21.28 16.96
C SER A 115 -1.99 22.72 16.97
N PHE A 116 -2.60 23.14 18.07
CA PHE A 116 -2.90 24.54 18.31
C PHE A 116 -2.65 24.92 19.76
N ARG A 117 -2.19 26.16 19.97
CA ARG A 117 -1.97 26.70 21.30
C ARG A 117 -3.22 27.42 21.78
N ASP A 118 -3.72 27.03 22.95
CA ASP A 118 -4.61 27.88 23.74
C ASP A 118 -3.77 28.85 24.54
N VAL A 119 -3.72 30.11 24.09
CA VAL A 119 -2.92 31.16 24.72
C VAL A 119 -3.43 31.48 26.14
N ARG A 120 -4.73 31.32 26.42
CA ARG A 120 -5.31 31.68 27.73
C ARG A 120 -4.87 30.71 28.83
N ASN A 121 -4.82 29.43 28.49
CA ASN A 121 -4.44 28.36 29.41
C ASN A 121 -2.98 27.92 29.20
N ASN A 122 -2.26 28.53 28.25
CA ASN A 122 -0.91 28.13 27.86
C ASN A 122 -0.76 26.61 27.55
N LEU A 123 -1.81 26.00 26.97
CA LEU A 123 -1.85 24.58 26.64
C LEU A 123 -1.68 24.38 25.14
N THR A 124 -0.92 23.36 24.74
CA THR A 124 -0.84 22.94 23.33
C THR A 124 -1.70 21.70 23.14
N TYR A 125 -2.73 21.83 22.30
CA TYR A 125 -3.64 20.74 21.95
C TYR A 125 -3.21 20.06 20.67
N TYR A 126 -3.41 18.76 20.61
CA TYR A 126 -3.10 17.92 19.46
C TYR A 126 -4.39 17.27 18.93
N LYS A 127 -4.53 17.23 17.61
CA LYS A 127 -5.60 16.53 16.90
C LYS A 127 -4.99 15.59 15.86
N ARG A 128 -5.65 14.45 15.65
CA ARG A 128 -5.22 13.38 14.76
C ARG A 128 -6.01 13.42 13.45
N ASN A 129 -5.32 13.33 12.33
CA ASN A 129 -5.95 13.01 11.06
C ASN A 129 -6.18 11.49 11.02
N HIS A 130 -7.35 11.04 11.46
CA HIS A 130 -7.57 9.60 11.66
C HIS A 130 -7.39 8.78 10.39
N GLN A 131 -7.83 9.32 9.25
CA GLN A 131 -7.74 8.65 7.95
C GLN A 131 -6.28 8.47 7.50
N MET A 132 -5.51 9.55 7.51
CA MET A 132 -4.11 9.54 7.06
C MET A 132 -3.22 8.67 7.95
N VAL A 133 -3.40 8.75 9.27
CA VAL A 133 -2.58 7.97 10.19
C VAL A 133 -2.92 6.48 10.12
N ASN A 134 -4.21 6.11 10.04
CA ASN A 134 -4.59 4.70 9.86
C ASN A 134 -3.98 4.12 8.58
N LYS A 135 -4.01 4.87 7.47
CA LYS A 135 -3.39 4.47 6.21
C LYS A 135 -1.89 4.21 6.35
N VAL A 136 -1.15 5.10 7.02
CA VAL A 136 0.30 4.92 7.24
C VAL A 136 0.57 3.73 8.17
N ALA A 137 -0.23 3.55 9.22
CA ALA A 137 -0.10 2.42 10.13
C ALA A 137 -0.34 1.09 9.40
N GLU A 138 -1.36 1.01 8.53
CA GLU A 138 -1.62 -0.16 7.69
C GLU A 138 -0.46 -0.44 6.73
N MET A 139 0.06 0.59 6.04
CA MET A 139 1.20 0.43 5.14
C MET A 139 2.47 -0.01 5.86
N ALA A 140 2.76 0.59 7.02
CA ALA A 140 3.91 0.22 7.83
C ALA A 140 3.78 -1.22 8.39
N THR A 141 2.57 -1.63 8.76
CA THR A 141 2.30 -3.00 9.21
C THR A 141 2.39 -4.01 8.06
N GLN A 142 1.94 -3.67 6.86
CA GLN A 142 2.11 -4.53 5.67
C GLN A 142 3.58 -4.69 5.27
N ALA A 143 4.40 -3.66 5.49
CA ALA A 143 5.85 -3.76 5.32
C ALA A 143 6.50 -4.64 6.40
N PHE A 144 5.87 -4.76 7.58
CA PHE A 144 6.23 -5.63 8.69
C PHE A 144 5.32 -6.85 8.72
N ASP A 145 5.32 -7.66 7.67
CA ASP A 145 4.69 -8.99 7.73
C ASP A 145 5.78 -10.05 7.96
N PRO A 146 6.18 -10.32 9.23
CA PRO A 146 7.12 -11.37 9.55
C PRO A 146 6.53 -12.75 9.19
N ILE A 147 5.21 -12.89 9.07
CA ILE A 147 4.59 -14.12 8.58
C ILE A 147 4.79 -14.22 7.08
N ALA A 148 4.67 -13.15 6.30
CA ALA A 148 5.02 -13.20 4.87
C ALA A 148 6.52 -13.38 4.61
N GLN A 149 7.40 -12.78 5.44
CA GLN A 149 8.84 -13.03 5.34
C GLN A 149 9.21 -14.46 5.78
N GLN A 150 8.59 -14.97 6.85
CA GLN A 150 8.79 -16.34 7.32
C GLN A 150 8.17 -17.34 6.33
N GLN A 151 6.98 -17.11 5.80
CA GLN A 151 6.36 -17.93 4.75
C GLN A 151 7.14 -17.85 3.44
N MET A 152 7.78 -16.71 3.12
CA MET A 152 8.64 -16.60 1.96
C MET A 152 9.98 -17.29 2.18
N LEU A 153 10.55 -17.25 3.40
CA LEU A 153 11.75 -18.01 3.77
C LEU A 153 11.47 -19.51 3.84
N GLU A 154 10.34 -19.92 4.43
CA GLU A 154 9.86 -21.29 4.47
C GLU A 154 9.50 -21.79 3.06
N ALA A 155 8.89 -20.96 2.21
CA ALA A 155 8.66 -21.30 0.80
C ALA A 155 9.98 -21.39 0.01
N LEU A 156 10.98 -20.57 0.30
CA LEU A 156 12.31 -20.66 -0.32
C LEU A 156 13.10 -21.88 0.18
N GLU A 157 12.97 -22.26 1.45
CA GLU A 157 13.51 -23.50 2.00
C GLU A 157 12.78 -24.73 1.45
N GLU A 158 11.46 -24.68 1.30
CA GLU A 158 10.67 -25.73 0.64
C GLU A 158 11.03 -25.85 -0.84
N ILE A 159 11.21 -24.74 -1.57
CA ILE A 159 11.68 -24.76 -2.97
C ILE A 159 13.09 -25.35 -3.05
N SER A 160 14.01 -24.95 -2.16
CA SER A 160 15.36 -25.51 -2.07
C SER A 160 15.36 -27.01 -1.73
N PHE A 161 14.45 -27.47 -0.88
CA PHE A 161 14.32 -28.86 -0.48
C PHE A 161 13.67 -29.71 -1.57
N LEU A 162 12.69 -29.15 -2.30
CA LEU A 162 12.03 -29.78 -3.45
C LEU A 162 12.96 -29.87 -4.67
N GLU A 163 13.82 -28.89 -4.91
CA GLU A 163 14.85 -28.92 -5.97
C GLU A 163 15.89 -30.03 -5.76
N THR A 164 16.13 -30.44 -4.50
CA THR A 164 17.03 -31.55 -4.19
C THR A 164 16.38 -32.94 -4.26
N ASN A 165 15.05 -33.05 -4.25
CA ASN A 165 14.37 -34.33 -4.03
C ASN A 165 13.29 -34.72 -5.04
N ASN A 166 12.88 -33.87 -5.99
CA ASN A 166 11.73 -34.19 -6.83
C ASN A 166 12.04 -34.54 -8.29
N ASP A 167 12.65 -35.71 -8.46
CA ASP A 167 12.42 -36.63 -9.58
C ASP A 167 11.23 -37.59 -9.27
N ALA A 168 10.27 -37.19 -8.41
CA ALA A 168 9.10 -38.01 -8.08
C ALA A 168 7.82 -37.18 -7.93
N SER A 169 7.12 -37.02 -9.05
CA SER A 169 5.79 -36.39 -9.11
C SER A 169 4.73 -37.04 -8.20
N GLN A 170 3.86 -36.17 -7.65
CA GLN A 170 2.43 -36.34 -7.31
C GLN A 170 1.99 -36.99 -5.98
N LYS A 171 1.36 -36.17 -5.14
CA LYS A 171 0.09 -36.35 -4.39
C LYS A 171 -0.06 -35.15 -3.43
N LEU A 172 -1.21 -34.56 -3.10
CA LEU A 172 -2.60 -34.76 -3.47
C LEU A 172 -3.36 -33.51 -2.98
N THR A 173 -4.25 -32.99 -3.80
CA THR A 173 -5.42 -32.21 -3.42
C THR A 173 -6.14 -32.84 -2.22
N LEU A 174 -6.12 -32.23 -1.02
CA LEU A 174 -7.13 -32.43 0.04
C LEU A 174 -6.76 -31.59 1.26
N LEU A 175 -7.50 -30.49 1.50
CA LEU A 175 -7.94 -30.00 2.82
C LEU A 175 -8.75 -28.70 2.64
N SER A 176 -9.79 -28.78 1.82
CA SER A 176 -11.05 -28.11 2.14
C SER A 176 -11.84 -29.07 3.04
N SER A 177 -12.27 -28.55 4.19
CA SER A 177 -13.06 -29.17 5.29
C SER A 177 -12.27 -29.89 6.41
N GLY A 178 -12.49 -29.42 7.65
CA GLY A 178 -12.07 -30.12 8.88
C GLY A 178 -11.66 -29.20 10.03
N THR A 179 -12.64 -28.73 10.81
CA THR A 179 -12.53 -28.00 12.07
C THR A 179 -11.66 -28.71 13.11
N GLN A 180 -10.76 -28.01 13.83
CA GLN A 180 -10.48 -28.30 15.25
C GLN A 180 -10.20 -27.01 16.03
N GLN A 181 -11.15 -26.68 16.90
CA GLN A 181 -10.98 -25.83 18.07
C GLN A 181 -9.95 -26.48 19.00
N SER A 182 -8.97 -25.71 19.46
CA SER A 182 -8.21 -26.05 20.67
C SER A 182 -8.65 -25.12 21.80
N GLU A 183 -9.01 -25.76 22.91
CA GLU A 183 -9.52 -25.17 24.13
C GLU A 183 -8.42 -24.45 24.93
N PHE A 184 -8.68 -23.23 25.37
CA PHE A 184 -8.29 -22.78 26.71
C PHE A 184 -9.46 -22.00 27.34
N PRO A 185 -9.74 -22.18 28.64
CA PRO A 185 -11.02 -21.82 29.26
C PRO A 185 -11.03 -20.41 29.89
N TYR A 186 -12.18 -19.73 29.77
CA TYR A 186 -12.64 -18.53 30.50
C TYR A 186 -11.79 -17.24 30.30
N ILE A 187 -12.33 -16.06 29.97
CA ILE A 187 -13.28 -15.27 30.78
C ILE A 187 -14.12 -14.29 29.90
N ARG A 188 -15.44 -14.34 30.15
CA ARG A 188 -16.55 -13.36 30.04
C ARG A 188 -16.86 -12.58 28.74
N ASN A 189 -18.03 -12.94 28.23
CA ASN A 189 -18.97 -12.20 27.39
C ASN A 189 -19.11 -10.70 27.72
N HIS A 190 -18.83 -9.85 26.75
CA HIS A 190 -19.57 -8.61 26.52
C HIS A 190 -20.08 -8.59 25.07
N LYS A 191 -21.37 -8.23 24.94
CA LYS A 191 -22.24 -8.18 23.75
C LYS A 191 -21.54 -7.98 22.38
N LYS A 192 -21.63 -8.99 21.52
CA LYS A 192 -21.50 -8.90 20.06
C LYS A 192 -22.81 -8.37 19.46
N THR A 193 -22.88 -7.10 19.09
CA THR A 193 -23.85 -6.62 18.07
C THR A 193 -23.47 -5.28 17.39
N SER A 194 -22.27 -4.72 17.59
CA SER A 194 -21.90 -3.44 16.95
C SER A 194 -20.58 -3.43 16.16
N GLU A 195 -19.74 -4.46 16.25
CA GLU A 195 -18.41 -4.45 15.62
C GLU A 195 -18.40 -4.90 14.16
N GLU A 196 -19.27 -5.82 13.75
CA GLU A 196 -19.36 -6.26 12.35
C GLU A 196 -19.98 -5.19 11.45
N ASP A 197 -20.97 -4.44 11.95
CA ASP A 197 -21.58 -3.32 11.23
C ASP A 197 -20.61 -2.13 11.12
N ASN A 198 -19.84 -1.84 12.16
CA ASN A 198 -18.82 -0.79 12.12
C ASN A 198 -17.62 -1.17 11.24
N LYS A 199 -17.20 -2.44 11.21
CA LYS A 199 -16.14 -2.92 10.30
C LYS A 199 -16.57 -2.87 8.83
N LYS A 200 -17.82 -3.26 8.51
CA LYS A 200 -18.37 -3.14 7.15
C LYS A 200 -18.52 -1.68 6.70
N LYS A 201 -18.93 -0.79 7.60
CA LYS A 201 -19.11 0.65 7.33
C LYS A 201 -17.77 1.39 7.18
N LEU A 202 -16.75 0.99 7.93
CA LEU A 202 -15.39 1.50 7.81
C LEU A 202 -14.71 0.99 6.53
N ALA A 203 -14.91 -0.28 6.16
CA ALA A 203 -14.40 -0.85 4.92
C ALA A 203 -15.04 -0.23 3.66
N SER A 204 -16.35 0.07 3.69
CA SER A 204 -17.01 0.79 2.58
C SER A 204 -16.46 2.22 2.46
N SER A 205 -16.31 2.93 3.59
CA SER A 205 -15.81 4.31 3.60
C SER A 205 -14.32 4.43 3.20
N LEU A 206 -13.49 3.42 3.50
CA LEU A 206 -12.10 3.32 3.06
C LEU A 206 -11.97 2.99 1.56
N ASN A 207 -12.85 2.15 1.03
CA ASN A 207 -12.95 1.93 -0.41
C ASN A 207 -13.39 3.21 -1.12
N ASP A 208 -14.42 3.90 -0.63
CA ASP A 208 -14.92 5.16 -1.21
C ASP A 208 -13.82 6.25 -1.29
N PHE A 209 -12.89 6.28 -0.33
CA PHE A 209 -11.77 7.23 -0.34
C PHE A 209 -10.60 6.83 -1.23
N ARG A 210 -10.24 5.53 -1.30
CA ARG A 210 -9.21 5.03 -2.22
C ARG A 210 -9.64 5.15 -3.68
N GLU A 211 -10.94 5.04 -3.92
CA GLU A 211 -11.58 5.22 -5.22
C GLU A 211 -11.64 6.69 -5.64
N ALA A 212 -11.64 7.62 -4.69
CA ALA A 212 -11.79 9.06 -4.96
C ALA A 212 -10.51 9.74 -5.45
N VAL A 213 -9.31 9.19 -5.16
CA VAL A 213 -8.01 9.83 -5.47
C VAL A 213 -7.20 9.01 -6.48
N ILE A 214 -6.69 9.68 -7.51
CA ILE A 214 -5.78 9.12 -8.51
C ILE A 214 -4.36 9.12 -7.92
N ALA A 215 -3.83 7.91 -7.68
CA ALA A 215 -2.45 7.70 -7.25
C ALA A 215 -1.49 7.60 -8.47
N GLU A 216 -0.38 6.87 -8.36
CA GLU A 216 0.55 6.62 -9.48
C GLU A 216 -0.02 5.64 -10.53
N LYS A 217 -0.96 4.78 -10.12
CA LYS A 217 -1.69 3.83 -10.96
C LYS A 217 -3.16 3.81 -10.54
N LEU A 218 -4.07 3.52 -11.47
CA LEU A 218 -5.50 3.33 -11.17
C LEU A 218 -5.74 2.00 -10.45
N THR A 219 -6.66 2.01 -9.47
CA THR A 219 -7.14 0.80 -8.80
C THR A 219 -7.94 -0.09 -9.77
N PRO A 220 -8.12 -1.39 -9.48
CA PRO A 220 -8.96 -2.26 -10.30
C PRO A 220 -10.40 -1.75 -10.46
N ASN A 221 -10.99 -1.18 -9.40
CA ASN A 221 -12.35 -0.68 -9.44
C ASN A 221 -12.46 0.69 -10.14
N GLN A 222 -11.45 1.56 -10.02
CA GLN A 222 -11.35 2.75 -10.88
C GLN A 222 -11.26 2.38 -12.37
N LYS A 223 -10.46 1.34 -12.72
CA LYS A 223 -10.42 0.82 -14.09
C LYS A 223 -11.78 0.29 -14.54
N GLN A 224 -12.49 -0.43 -13.68
CA GLN A 224 -13.85 -0.88 -13.97
C GLN A 224 -14.80 0.30 -14.23
N ILE A 225 -14.75 1.36 -13.42
CA ILE A 225 -15.57 2.57 -13.63
C ILE A 225 -15.23 3.27 -14.95
N VAL A 226 -13.95 3.32 -15.33
CA VAL A 226 -13.54 3.84 -16.64
C VAL A 226 -14.08 2.96 -17.77
N GLN A 227 -14.03 1.64 -17.62
CA GLN A 227 -14.58 0.69 -18.58
C GLN A 227 -16.09 0.89 -18.78
N GLU A 228 -16.84 0.98 -17.68
CA GLU A 228 -18.28 1.27 -17.71
C GLU A 228 -18.58 2.63 -18.36
N ALA A 229 -17.74 3.64 -18.11
CA ALA A 229 -17.88 4.95 -18.75
C ALA A 229 -17.63 4.88 -20.27
N VAL A 230 -16.64 4.12 -20.73
CA VAL A 230 -16.38 3.87 -22.14
C VAL A 230 -17.57 3.14 -22.77
N ASP A 231 -18.07 2.09 -22.13
CA ASP A 231 -19.22 1.35 -22.64
C ASP A 231 -20.48 2.22 -22.75
N ALA A 232 -20.75 3.08 -21.76
CA ALA A 232 -21.84 4.04 -21.81
C ALA A 232 -21.68 5.07 -22.96
N LEU A 233 -20.46 5.52 -23.26
CA LEU A 233 -20.20 6.42 -24.39
C LEU A 233 -20.48 5.73 -25.74
N TYR A 234 -20.12 4.46 -25.90
CA TYR A 234 -20.43 3.69 -27.11
C TYR A 234 -21.92 3.38 -27.24
N GLN A 235 -22.62 3.12 -26.14
CA GLN A 235 -24.07 2.90 -26.15
C GLN A 235 -24.85 4.17 -26.53
N THR A 236 -24.38 5.34 -26.11
CA THR A 236 -25.08 6.62 -26.34
C THR A 236 -24.78 7.27 -27.70
N LYS A 237 -23.59 7.06 -28.26
CA LYS A 237 -23.16 7.70 -29.51
C LYS A 237 -22.95 6.77 -30.70
N GLY A 238 -22.88 5.45 -30.47
CA GLY A 238 -22.58 4.45 -31.50
C GLY A 238 -21.10 4.40 -31.89
N ALA A 239 -20.60 3.22 -32.24
CA ALA A 239 -19.18 2.97 -32.54
C ALA A 239 -18.65 3.78 -33.74
N GLU A 240 -19.52 4.09 -34.72
CA GLU A 240 -19.16 4.82 -35.94
C GLU A 240 -18.79 6.29 -35.68
N GLN A 241 -19.29 6.90 -34.59
CA GLN A 241 -19.06 8.33 -34.31
C GLN A 241 -17.76 8.62 -33.54
N LEU A 242 -17.16 7.62 -32.91
CA LEU A 242 -15.95 7.79 -32.10
C LEU A 242 -14.66 7.48 -32.87
N SER A 243 -14.75 6.82 -34.05
CA SER A 243 -13.64 6.50 -34.97
C SER A 243 -12.41 5.82 -34.32
N VAL A 244 -12.56 5.31 -33.10
CA VAL A 244 -11.52 4.72 -32.26
C VAL A 244 -12.07 3.40 -31.70
N SER A 245 -11.22 2.44 -31.33
CA SER A 245 -11.66 1.20 -30.67
C SER A 245 -11.95 1.46 -29.17
N LYS A 246 -12.83 0.65 -28.57
CA LYS A 246 -13.12 0.75 -27.13
C LYS A 246 -11.86 0.65 -26.28
N GLU A 247 -10.96 -0.25 -26.66
CA GLU A 247 -9.69 -0.50 -25.99
C GLU A 247 -8.76 0.72 -26.06
N LEU A 248 -8.61 1.31 -27.24
CA LEU A 248 -7.76 2.50 -27.40
C LEU A 248 -8.33 3.70 -26.64
N LEU A 249 -9.66 3.86 -26.64
CA LEU A 249 -10.33 4.91 -25.88
C LEU A 249 -10.14 4.71 -24.38
N PHE A 250 -10.29 3.48 -23.89
CA PHE A 250 -10.04 3.14 -22.49
C PHE A 250 -8.61 3.52 -22.09
N GLN A 251 -7.61 3.05 -22.84
CA GLN A 251 -6.21 3.31 -22.54
C GLN A 251 -5.86 4.79 -22.59
N ALA A 252 -6.42 5.55 -23.54
CA ALA A 252 -6.20 6.98 -23.65
C ALA A 252 -6.84 7.77 -22.49
N ILE A 253 -8.03 7.36 -22.02
CA ILE A 253 -8.65 7.94 -20.82
C ILE A 253 -7.79 7.63 -19.58
N VAL A 254 -7.29 6.41 -19.45
CA VAL A 254 -6.39 6.02 -18.34
C VAL A 254 -5.13 6.86 -18.34
N PHE A 255 -4.51 7.07 -19.51
CA PHE A 255 -3.34 7.94 -19.66
C PHE A 255 -3.63 9.37 -19.20
N ASP A 256 -4.74 9.96 -19.67
CA ASP A 256 -5.13 11.33 -19.27
C ASP A 256 -5.44 11.44 -17.78
N LEU A 257 -6.03 10.40 -17.18
CA LEU A 257 -6.29 10.35 -15.75
C LEU A 257 -4.98 10.36 -14.94
N LEU A 258 -3.95 9.66 -15.40
CA LEU A 258 -2.66 9.57 -14.73
C LEU A 258 -1.72 10.75 -15.01
N ASP A 259 -1.88 11.46 -16.14
CA ASP A 259 -1.06 12.62 -16.43
C ASP A 259 -1.35 13.77 -15.46
N LYS A 260 -0.30 14.24 -14.78
CA LYS A 260 -0.37 15.35 -13.82
C LYS A 260 -0.64 16.69 -14.51
N ASN A 261 -0.42 16.78 -15.82
CA ASN A 261 -0.63 18.01 -16.60
C ASN A 261 -2.03 18.10 -17.22
N SER A 262 -2.66 16.97 -17.54
CA SER A 262 -4.06 16.89 -17.97
C SER A 262 -5.03 17.29 -16.85
N PHE A 263 -6.01 18.14 -17.17
CA PHE A 263 -7.09 18.59 -16.27
C PHE A 263 -6.63 19.11 -14.90
N ARG A 264 -5.60 19.97 -14.84
CA ARG A 264 -5.02 20.52 -13.59
C ARG A 264 -6.03 21.08 -12.57
N LYS A 265 -7.16 21.63 -13.06
CA LYS A 265 -8.24 22.16 -12.20
C LYS A 265 -8.94 21.07 -11.37
N CYS A 266 -8.87 19.81 -11.79
CA CYS A 266 -9.50 18.66 -11.14
C CYS A 266 -8.61 18.03 -10.04
N GLN A 267 -7.36 18.50 -9.87
CA GLN A 267 -6.38 17.93 -8.93
C GLN A 267 -6.26 16.39 -9.11
N GLN A 268 -6.05 15.63 -8.03
CA GLN A 268 -6.01 14.17 -8.06
C GLN A 268 -7.40 13.51 -7.86
N GLU A 269 -8.51 14.24 -7.99
CA GLU A 269 -9.83 13.64 -7.78
C GLU A 269 -10.30 12.85 -9.02
N PHE A 270 -10.45 11.52 -8.85
CA PHE A 270 -10.77 10.57 -9.92
C PHE A 270 -12.10 10.89 -10.60
N SER A 271 -13.18 11.02 -9.84
CA SER A 271 -14.52 11.23 -10.40
C SER A 271 -14.65 12.58 -11.12
N ARG A 272 -14.00 13.64 -10.61
CA ARG A 272 -14.02 14.96 -11.27
C ARG A 272 -13.24 14.94 -12.58
N LYS A 273 -12.06 14.31 -12.58
CA LYS A 273 -11.23 14.22 -13.79
C LYS A 273 -11.89 13.37 -14.86
N LEU A 274 -12.43 12.20 -14.48
CA LEU A 274 -13.19 11.34 -15.39
C LEU A 274 -14.43 12.04 -15.94
N PHE A 275 -15.16 12.79 -15.11
CA PHE A 275 -16.31 13.57 -15.58
C PHE A 275 -15.94 14.66 -16.58
N SER A 276 -14.83 15.38 -16.36
CA SER A 276 -14.33 16.37 -17.32
C SER A 276 -13.92 15.73 -18.64
N ILE A 277 -13.22 14.59 -18.61
CA ILE A 277 -12.86 13.83 -19.82
C ILE A 277 -14.13 13.40 -20.57
N LYS A 278 -15.13 12.85 -19.86
CA LYS A 278 -16.43 12.47 -20.46
C LYS A 278 -17.15 13.66 -21.10
N GLN A 279 -17.08 14.85 -20.50
CA GLN A 279 -17.68 16.06 -21.08
C GLN A 279 -16.97 16.48 -22.36
N GLU A 280 -15.64 16.48 -22.40
CA GLU A 280 -14.89 16.87 -23.59
C GLU A 280 -15.09 15.87 -24.75
N ILE A 281 -15.13 14.55 -24.45
CA ILE A 281 -15.52 13.51 -25.42
C ILE A 281 -16.98 13.71 -25.88
N SER A 282 -17.86 14.10 -24.97
CA SER A 282 -19.26 14.38 -25.29
C SER A 282 -19.41 15.59 -26.22
N ARG A 283 -18.55 16.61 -26.07
CA ARG A 283 -18.52 17.84 -26.88
C ARG A 283 -17.76 17.69 -28.21
N ARG A 284 -17.14 16.53 -28.47
CA ARG A 284 -16.27 16.28 -29.64
C ARG A 284 -15.01 17.16 -29.70
N ASN A 285 -14.59 17.67 -28.56
CA ASN A 285 -13.38 18.50 -28.45
C ASN A 285 -12.20 17.72 -27.85
N TRP A 286 -12.41 16.45 -27.50
CA TRP A 286 -11.36 15.61 -26.96
C TRP A 286 -10.61 14.91 -28.08
N GLU A 287 -9.31 15.17 -28.14
CA GLU A 287 -8.35 14.53 -29.03
C GLU A 287 -7.47 13.56 -28.23
N ILE A 288 -6.95 12.53 -28.89
CA ILE A 288 -6.02 11.60 -28.26
C ILE A 288 -4.76 12.38 -27.84
N PRO A 289 -4.31 12.28 -26.57
CA PRO A 289 -3.15 13.03 -26.10
C PRO A 289 -1.89 12.71 -26.92
N ALA A 290 -1.15 13.74 -27.37
CA ALA A 290 0.03 13.54 -28.22
C ALA A 290 1.15 12.71 -27.57
N GLY A 291 1.21 12.65 -26.23
CA GLY A 291 2.14 11.80 -25.48
C GLY A 291 1.72 10.33 -25.43
N PHE A 292 0.43 10.03 -25.60
CA PHE A 292 -0.13 8.68 -25.48
C PHE A 292 0.38 7.75 -26.59
N SER A 293 0.45 8.23 -27.84
CA SER A 293 0.98 7.43 -28.95
C SER A 293 2.45 7.06 -28.75
N ARG A 294 3.26 7.94 -28.13
CA ARG A 294 4.67 7.62 -27.82
C ARG A 294 4.78 6.63 -26.67
N GLU A 295 3.96 6.77 -25.63
CA GLU A 295 3.97 5.86 -24.49
C GLU A 295 3.44 4.47 -24.88
N LEU A 296 2.42 4.38 -25.74
CA LEU A 296 1.95 3.11 -26.29
C LEU A 296 3.06 2.39 -27.06
N VAL A 297 3.76 3.10 -27.94
CA VAL A 297 4.87 2.52 -28.73
C VAL A 297 6.03 2.12 -27.83
N SER A 298 6.36 2.92 -26.81
CA SER A 298 7.39 2.58 -25.82
C SER A 298 7.03 1.33 -25.03
N ASN A 299 5.82 1.27 -24.48
CA ASN A 299 5.35 0.14 -23.68
C ASN A 299 5.25 -1.14 -24.52
N ALA A 300 4.77 -1.06 -25.76
CA ALA A 300 4.75 -2.19 -26.68
C ALA A 300 6.17 -2.67 -26.99
N SER A 301 7.11 -1.75 -27.26
CA SER A 301 8.51 -2.08 -27.50
C SER A 301 9.17 -2.78 -26.30
N GLU A 302 8.94 -2.29 -25.07
CA GLU A 302 9.46 -2.90 -23.84
C GLU A 302 8.87 -4.31 -23.61
N GLN A 303 7.57 -4.49 -23.87
CA GLN A 303 6.93 -5.79 -23.78
C GLN A 303 7.48 -6.78 -24.82
N MET A 304 7.69 -6.32 -26.05
CA MET A 304 8.30 -7.13 -27.11
C MET A 304 9.71 -7.56 -26.72
N GLU A 305 10.56 -6.63 -26.28
CA GLU A 305 11.94 -6.93 -25.84
C GLU A 305 11.95 -7.94 -24.69
N SER A 306 11.04 -7.80 -23.72
CA SER A 306 10.90 -8.76 -22.63
C SER A 306 10.48 -10.16 -23.09
N ILE A 307 9.55 -10.26 -24.05
CA ILE A 307 9.09 -11.55 -24.59
C ILE A 307 10.20 -12.20 -25.44
N GLU A 308 10.92 -11.40 -26.23
CA GLU A 308 12.05 -11.87 -27.04
C GLU A 308 13.18 -12.47 -26.17
N GLU A 309 13.50 -11.83 -25.04
CA GLU A 309 14.51 -12.37 -24.10
C GLU A 309 14.04 -13.67 -23.45
N LEU A 310 12.75 -13.82 -23.10
CA LEU A 310 12.19 -15.08 -22.62
C LEU A 310 12.29 -16.20 -23.67
N ILE A 311 11.93 -15.90 -24.93
CA ILE A 311 12.05 -16.86 -26.04
C ILE A 311 13.51 -17.31 -26.18
N LYS A 312 14.47 -16.39 -26.08
CA LYS A 312 15.90 -16.68 -26.14
C LYS A 312 16.37 -17.57 -24.99
N GLN A 313 15.93 -17.30 -23.75
CA GLN A 313 16.24 -18.14 -22.60
C GLN A 313 15.75 -19.58 -22.77
N TYR A 314 14.48 -19.77 -23.16
CA TYR A 314 13.96 -21.12 -23.40
C TYR A 314 14.64 -21.82 -24.59
N ARG A 315 15.06 -21.08 -25.63
CA ARG A 315 15.87 -21.66 -26.72
C ARG A 315 17.24 -22.14 -26.25
N ILE A 316 17.89 -21.42 -25.34
CA ILE A 316 19.15 -21.84 -24.72
C ILE A 316 18.92 -23.12 -23.90
N GLU A 317 17.85 -23.17 -23.11
CA GLU A 317 17.48 -24.34 -22.31
C GLU A 317 17.21 -25.58 -23.17
N ILE A 318 16.47 -25.43 -24.28
CA ILE A 318 16.26 -26.51 -25.26
C ILE A 318 17.60 -27.01 -25.82
N SER A 319 18.52 -26.09 -26.13
CA SER A 319 19.86 -26.46 -26.63
C SER A 319 20.67 -27.23 -25.57
N HIS A 320 20.58 -26.80 -24.30
CA HIS A 320 21.21 -27.47 -23.18
C HIS A 320 20.68 -28.90 -22.99
N TRP A 321 19.35 -29.08 -22.94
CA TRP A 321 18.75 -30.40 -22.81
C TRP A 321 19.03 -31.32 -24.01
N LYS A 322 19.10 -30.77 -25.23
CA LYS A 322 19.55 -31.52 -26.41
C LYS A 322 21.00 -32.00 -26.29
N SER A 323 21.88 -31.18 -25.71
CA SER A 323 23.27 -31.57 -25.44
C SER A 323 23.35 -32.70 -24.41
N ILE A 324 22.60 -32.59 -23.30
CA ILE A 324 22.51 -33.63 -22.27
C ILE A 324 21.96 -34.93 -22.86
N LYS A 325 20.90 -34.85 -23.68
CA LYS A 325 20.33 -35.99 -24.38
C LYS A 325 21.37 -36.70 -25.25
N ALA A 326 22.13 -35.95 -26.05
CA ALA A 326 23.17 -36.51 -26.90
C ALA A 326 24.32 -37.18 -26.11
N MET A 327 24.60 -36.71 -24.89
CA MET A 327 25.55 -37.37 -23.98
C MET A 327 24.95 -38.65 -23.37
N ALA A 328 23.68 -38.61 -22.98
CA ALA A 328 22.96 -39.76 -22.43
C ALA A 328 22.80 -40.89 -23.47
N ASP A 329 22.53 -40.54 -24.73
CA ASP A 329 22.48 -41.46 -25.88
C ASP A 329 23.78 -42.25 -26.04
N LYS A 330 24.95 -41.61 -25.88
CA LYS A 330 26.26 -42.28 -25.95
C LYS A 330 26.50 -43.27 -24.81
N THR A 331 25.83 -43.08 -23.67
CA THR A 331 25.97 -43.92 -22.48
C THR A 331 24.79 -44.89 -22.28
N ASN A 332 23.87 -44.95 -23.24
CA ASN A 332 22.68 -45.80 -23.24
C ASN A 332 21.77 -45.64 -22.00
N LYS A 333 21.72 -44.43 -21.43
CA LYS A 333 20.89 -44.11 -20.25
C LYS A 333 19.48 -43.69 -20.67
N THR A 334 18.64 -44.67 -20.95
CA THR A 334 17.27 -44.50 -21.46
C THR A 334 16.35 -43.62 -20.60
N GLU A 335 16.50 -43.68 -19.29
CA GLU A 335 15.73 -42.85 -18.34
C GLU A 335 16.06 -41.36 -18.48
N VAL A 336 17.35 -41.02 -18.57
CA VAL A 336 17.82 -39.64 -18.75
C VAL A 336 17.40 -39.08 -20.12
N ILE A 337 17.41 -39.91 -21.16
CA ILE A 337 16.95 -39.54 -22.51
C ILE A 337 15.46 -39.19 -22.49
N THR A 338 14.65 -40.00 -21.80
CA THR A 338 13.21 -39.78 -21.66
C THR A 338 12.92 -38.49 -20.90
N GLN A 339 13.68 -38.23 -19.83
CA GLN A 339 13.56 -37.00 -19.06
C GLN A 339 13.94 -35.75 -19.87
N CYS A 340 15.03 -35.82 -20.65
CA CYS A 340 15.41 -34.72 -21.55
C CYS A 340 14.31 -34.43 -22.59
N ASP A 341 13.66 -35.46 -23.14
CA ASP A 341 12.56 -35.27 -24.10
C ASP A 341 11.33 -34.61 -23.48
N ILE A 342 11.05 -34.87 -22.21
CA ILE A 342 9.97 -34.20 -21.46
C ILE A 342 10.30 -32.71 -21.30
N GLU A 343 11.50 -32.38 -20.85
CA GLU A 343 11.91 -30.99 -20.61
C GLU A 343 12.03 -30.19 -21.92
N ILE A 344 12.54 -30.79 -23.00
CA ILE A 344 12.54 -30.16 -24.33
C ILE A 344 11.12 -29.84 -24.79
N LYS A 345 10.16 -30.76 -24.62
CA LYS A 345 8.76 -30.52 -24.99
C LYS A 345 8.11 -29.42 -24.15
N LYS A 346 8.40 -29.37 -22.85
CA LYS A 346 7.90 -28.30 -21.96
C LYS A 346 8.44 -26.93 -22.38
N ALA A 347 9.75 -26.81 -22.58
CA ALA A 347 10.37 -25.56 -23.01
C ALA A 347 9.88 -25.13 -24.40
N GLN A 348 9.71 -26.07 -25.34
CA GLN A 348 9.17 -25.77 -26.67
C GLN A 348 7.75 -25.22 -26.61
N LYS A 349 6.89 -25.78 -25.74
CA LYS A 349 5.53 -25.27 -25.53
C LYS A 349 5.52 -23.81 -25.07
N TRP A 350 6.48 -23.41 -24.24
CA TRP A 350 6.63 -22.01 -23.82
C TRP A 350 7.14 -21.12 -24.94
N VAL A 351 8.12 -21.57 -25.73
CA VAL A 351 8.58 -20.86 -26.93
C VAL A 351 7.43 -20.61 -27.91
N ASP A 352 6.61 -21.62 -28.18
CA ASP A 352 5.47 -21.50 -29.10
C ASP A 352 4.44 -20.50 -28.59
N LYS A 353 4.13 -20.56 -27.29
CA LYS A 353 3.23 -19.61 -26.63
C LYS A 353 3.75 -18.17 -26.74
N TYR A 354 5.00 -17.92 -26.34
CA TYR A 354 5.56 -16.57 -26.36
C TYR A 354 5.76 -16.04 -27.79
N THR A 355 6.00 -16.91 -28.76
CA THR A 355 6.04 -16.53 -30.18
C THR A 355 4.66 -16.08 -30.66
N GLN A 356 3.60 -16.76 -30.23
CA GLN A 356 2.22 -16.35 -30.50
C GLN A 356 1.91 -15.00 -29.84
N ASP A 357 2.29 -14.81 -28.57
CA ASP A 357 2.12 -13.56 -27.85
C ASP A 357 2.86 -12.39 -28.54
N LEU A 358 4.10 -12.62 -29.02
CA LEU A 358 4.88 -11.64 -29.78
C LEU A 358 4.22 -11.27 -31.12
N SER A 359 3.63 -12.26 -31.80
CA SER A 359 2.89 -12.03 -33.06
C SER A 359 1.57 -11.28 -32.88
N ALA A 360 1.02 -11.24 -31.66
CA ALA A 360 -0.19 -10.49 -31.34
C ALA A 360 0.08 -9.03 -30.97
N ILE A 361 1.34 -8.68 -30.66
CA ILE A 361 1.77 -7.31 -30.35
C ILE A 361 2.25 -6.57 -31.61
N ASN A 362 2.88 -7.28 -32.55
CA ASN A 362 3.17 -6.81 -33.91
C ASN A 362 1.90 -6.64 -34.74
#